data_AF-A0A1Y0CGH5-F1
#
_entry.id   AF-A0A1Y0CGH5-F1
#
_cell.length_a   1.000
_cell.length_b   1.000
_cell.length_c   1.000
_cell.angle_alpha   90.00
_cell.angle_beta   90.00
_cell.angle_gamma   90.00
#
_symmetry.space_group_name_H-M   'P 1'
#
loop_
_entity.id
_entity.type
_entity.pdbx_description
1 polymer ?
#
loop_
_entity_poly.entity_id
_entity_poly.type
_entity_poly.pdbx_seq_one_letter_code
_entity_poly.pdbx_strand_id
1 'polypeptide(L)'
;MDILGLTIQEIGDRGGPKRAAMRELINARRVPRKSTLIEIDRVLGWPAGLCKDVLEGNTSAPAPTDWLELPDQNRIGLVRSQLVTLRKEHSQLVDFHRERVEQIDGLLDLLDQELGGG
;
A
#
# COMPACT_ATOMS: atom_id res chain seq x y z
N MET A 1 3.91 -0.53 -9.19
CA MET A 1 4.49 0.56 -8.38
C MET A 1 3.38 1.05 -7.44
N ASP A 2 3.27 0.41 -6.28
CA ASP A 2 2.22 0.61 -5.30
C ASP A 2 2.90 1.14 -4.02
N ILE A 3 3.39 2.39 -4.09
CA ILE A 3 4.27 2.98 -3.07
C ILE A 3 3.49 3.28 -1.77
N LEU A 4 2.15 3.29 -1.83
CA LEU A 4 1.28 3.60 -0.69
C LEU A 4 0.47 2.39 -0.22
N GLY A 5 0.47 1.26 -0.95
CA GLY A 5 -0.41 0.13 -0.69
C GLY A 5 -1.90 0.49 -0.76
N LEU A 6 -2.23 1.58 -1.46
CA LEU A 6 -3.58 2.11 -1.59
C LEU A 6 -3.96 2.12 -3.06
N THR A 7 -5.13 1.58 -3.35
CA THR A 7 -5.71 1.69 -4.69
C THR A 7 -6.09 3.14 -4.97
N ILE A 8 -6.07 3.51 -6.25
CA ILE A 8 -6.51 4.84 -6.69
C ILE A 8 -7.96 5.13 -6.28
N GLN A 9 -8.78 4.08 -6.15
CA GLN A 9 -10.15 4.16 -5.65
C GLN A 9 -10.18 4.60 -4.17
N GLU A 10 -9.38 3.95 -3.32
CA GLU A 10 -9.30 4.26 -1.88
C GLU A 10 -8.74 5.66 -1.60
N ILE A 11 -7.86 6.17 -2.46
CA ILE A 11 -7.38 7.56 -2.39
C ILE A 11 -8.55 8.54 -2.63
N GLY A 12 -9.38 8.27 -3.63
CA GLY A 12 -10.56 9.09 -3.92
C GLY A 12 -11.59 9.06 -2.80
N ASP A 13 -11.87 7.89 -2.23
CA ASP A 13 -12.85 7.70 -1.16
C ASP A 13 -12.43 8.41 0.16
N ARG A 14 -11.14 8.71 0.33
CA ARG A 14 -10.60 9.47 1.47
C ARG A 14 -10.54 10.98 1.25
N GLY A 15 -11.19 11.48 0.19
CA GLY A 15 -11.18 12.89 -0.17
C GLY A 15 -9.90 13.32 -0.89
N GLY A 16 -9.17 12.36 -1.48
CA GLY A 16 -8.03 12.60 -2.35
C GLY A 16 -8.40 12.88 -3.80
N PRO A 17 -7.40 13.07 -4.67
CA PRO A 17 -7.61 13.35 -6.08
C PRO A 17 -8.41 12.24 -6.77
N LYS A 18 -9.40 12.61 -7.57
CA LYS A 18 -10.18 11.65 -8.37
C LYS A 18 -9.27 10.81 -9.27
N ARG A 19 -9.69 9.58 -9.54
CA ARG A 19 -8.94 8.57 -10.32
C ARG A 19 -8.31 9.08 -11.62
N ALA A 20 -9.00 9.93 -12.36
CA ALA A 20 -8.47 10.55 -13.58
C ALA A 20 -7.28 11.50 -13.29
N ALA A 21 -7.42 12.38 -12.29
CA ALA A 21 -6.35 13.31 -11.89
C ALA A 21 -5.13 12.56 -11.34
N MET A 22 -5.36 11.48 -10.59
CA MET A 22 -4.27 10.64 -10.08
C MET A 22 -3.52 9.93 -11.21
N ARG A 23 -4.22 9.48 -12.25
CA ARG A 23 -3.59 8.89 -13.44
C ARG A 23 -2.76 9.91 -14.21
N GLU A 24 -3.18 11.17 -14.30
CA GLU A 24 -2.38 12.22 -14.97
C GLU A 24 -1.12 12.56 -14.19
N LEU A 25 -1.20 12.56 -12.85
CA LEU A 25 -0.09 12.81 -11.96
C LEU A 25 0.98 11.71 -12.02
N ILE A 26 0.58 10.44 -11.96
CA ILE A 26 1.52 9.30 -12.05
C ILE A 26 2.29 9.34 -13.38
N ASN A 27 1.63 9.78 -14.46
CA ASN A 27 2.25 9.86 -15.78
C ASN A 27 2.99 11.19 -16.04
N ALA A 28 3.12 12.06 -15.02
CA ALA A 28 3.71 13.40 -15.12
C ALA A 28 3.14 14.25 -16.27
N ARG A 29 1.89 14.01 -16.69
CA ARG A 29 1.30 14.66 -17.88
C ARG A 29 0.80 16.07 -17.61
N ARG A 30 0.67 16.45 -16.34
CA ARG A 30 0.11 17.73 -15.95
C ARG A 30 0.65 18.20 -14.60
N VAL A 31 0.86 19.51 -14.48
CA VAL A 31 1.14 20.15 -13.18
C VAL A 31 -0.15 20.12 -12.34
N PRO A 32 -0.15 19.50 -11.14
CA PRO A 32 -1.31 19.47 -10.25
C PRO A 32 -1.76 20.87 -9.85
N ARG A 33 -3.08 21.04 -9.68
CA ARG A 33 -3.64 22.27 -9.11
C ARG A 33 -3.34 22.34 -7.62
N LYS A 34 -3.32 23.56 -7.05
CA LYS A 34 -3.13 23.78 -5.61
C LYS A 34 -4.10 22.96 -4.74
N SER A 35 -5.36 22.83 -5.16
CA SER A 35 -6.35 22.01 -4.44
C SER A 35 -5.96 20.52 -4.40
N THR A 36 -5.42 20.00 -5.50
CA THR A 36 -4.95 18.62 -5.62
C THR A 36 -3.75 18.35 -4.71
N LEU A 37 -2.84 19.32 -4.57
CA LEU A 37 -1.71 19.20 -3.64
C LEU A 37 -2.19 19.14 -2.17
N ILE A 38 -3.18 19.95 -1.81
CA ILE A 38 -3.79 19.93 -0.47
C ILE A 38 -4.51 18.59 -0.19
N GLU A 39 -5.20 18.05 -1.20
CA GLU A 39 -5.83 16.72 -1.11
C GLU A 39 -4.78 15.61 -0.91
N ILE A 40 -3.63 15.72 -1.58
CA ILE A 40 -2.51 14.79 -1.41
C ILE A 40 -1.91 14.92 0.00
N ASP A 41 -1.67 16.15 0.48
CA ASP A 41 -1.17 16.38 1.85
C ASP A 41 -2.09 15.71 2.88
N ARG A 42 -3.41 15.88 2.73
CA ARG A 42 -4.40 15.26 3.61
C ARG A 42 -4.38 13.74 3.56
N VAL A 43 -4.37 13.14 2.36
CA VAL A 43 -4.42 11.68 2.22
C VAL A 43 -3.15 11.03 2.75
N LEU A 44 -2.01 11.68 2.56
CA LEU A 44 -0.71 11.19 3.02
C LEU A 44 -0.44 11.54 4.49
N GLY A 45 -1.29 12.36 5.11
CA GLY A 45 -1.04 12.87 6.46
C GLY A 45 0.20 13.77 6.53
N TRP A 46 0.55 14.42 5.43
CA TRP A 46 1.65 15.38 5.38
C TRP A 46 1.21 16.74 5.92
N PRO A 47 2.14 17.53 6.49
CA PRO A 47 1.91 18.95 6.76
C PRO A 47 1.39 19.67 5.52
N ALA A 48 0.48 20.62 5.72
CA ALA A 48 -0.06 21.41 4.62
C ALA A 48 1.06 22.15 3.87
N GLY A 49 1.13 21.96 2.56
CA GLY A 49 2.15 22.56 1.70
C GLY A 49 3.35 21.67 1.43
N LEU A 50 3.53 20.56 2.16
CA LEU A 50 4.69 19.69 1.96
C LEU A 50 4.72 19.06 0.57
N CYS A 51 3.56 18.65 0.02
CA CYS A 51 3.48 18.12 -1.33
C CYS A 51 3.93 19.14 -2.38
N LYS A 52 3.64 20.43 -2.15
CA LYS A 52 4.12 21.51 -3.01
C LYS A 52 5.64 21.64 -2.93
N ASP A 53 6.20 21.65 -1.72
CA ASP A 53 7.64 21.81 -1.51
C ASP A 53 8.44 20.63 -2.08
N VAL A 54 7.90 19.41 -2.00
CA VAL A 54 8.47 18.22 -2.63
C VAL A 54 8.40 18.34 -4.16
N LEU A 55 7.28 18.81 -4.71
CA LEU A 55 7.11 18.98 -6.15
C LEU A 55 8.04 20.05 -6.74
N GLU A 56 8.26 21.13 -6.00
CA GLU A 56 9.15 22.23 -6.39
C GLU A 56 10.64 21.92 -6.15
N GLY A 57 10.96 20.79 -5.50
CA GLY A 57 12.33 20.39 -5.18
C GLY A 57 12.95 21.17 -4.01
N ASN A 58 12.13 21.89 -3.24
CA ASN A 58 12.56 22.64 -2.06
C ASN A 58 12.87 21.72 -0.88
N THR A 59 12.27 20.52 -0.85
CA THR A 59 12.54 19.49 0.16
C THR A 59 12.41 18.09 -0.43
N SER A 60 13.03 17.10 0.21
CA SER A 60 12.88 15.70 -0.16
C SER A 60 11.60 15.12 0.44
N ALA A 61 11.00 14.15 -0.25
CA ALA A 61 9.87 13.41 0.29
C ALA A 61 10.30 12.71 1.60
N PRO A 62 9.56 12.90 2.71
CA PRO A 62 9.90 12.28 3.98
C PRO A 62 9.73 10.76 3.92
N ALA A 63 10.46 10.02 4.75
CA ALA A 63 10.27 8.59 4.82
C ALA A 63 8.88 8.27 5.41
N PRO A 64 8.22 7.17 4.99
CA PRO A 64 6.89 6.79 5.50
C PRO A 64 6.81 6.64 7.03
N THR A 65 7.95 6.43 7.68
CA THR A 65 8.09 6.24 9.14
C THR A 65 8.28 7.53 9.92
N ASP A 66 8.60 8.65 9.27
CA ASP A 66 9.04 9.89 9.94
C ASP A 66 7.90 10.61 10.70
N TRP A 67 6.64 10.21 10.51
CA TRP A 67 5.45 10.92 11.00
C TRP A 67 4.65 10.16 12.06
N LEU A 68 5.23 9.12 12.68
CA LEU A 68 4.60 8.38 13.79
C LEU A 68 4.35 9.25 15.04
N GLU A 69 5.00 10.41 15.15
CA GLU A 69 5.00 11.27 16.34
C GLU A 69 4.05 12.49 16.26
N LEU A 70 3.29 12.69 15.17
CA LEU A 70 2.36 13.84 15.07
C LEU A 70 0.95 13.58 15.65
N PRO A 71 0.24 14.60 16.18
CA PRO A 71 -1.02 14.41 16.90
C PRO A 71 -2.21 14.00 16.01
N ASP A 72 -2.80 12.87 16.40
CA ASP A 72 -4.20 12.43 16.38
C ASP A 72 -5.00 12.20 15.08
N GLN A 73 -4.77 12.86 13.93
CA GLN A 73 -5.58 12.56 12.72
C GLN A 73 -4.83 11.75 11.65
N ASN A 74 -3.52 11.95 11.51
CA ASN A 74 -2.70 11.27 10.50
C ASN A 74 -2.29 9.85 10.94
N ARG A 75 -2.21 9.62 12.26
CA ARG A 75 -1.88 8.33 12.86
C ARG A 75 -2.86 7.23 12.49
N ILE A 76 -4.17 7.52 12.43
CA ILE A 76 -5.18 6.53 12.06
C ILE A 76 -5.03 6.10 10.61
N GLY A 77 -4.73 7.04 9.70
CA GLY A 77 -4.49 6.75 8.29
C GLY A 77 -3.27 5.84 8.09
N LEU A 78 -2.17 6.15 8.78
CA LEU A 78 -0.92 5.39 8.72
C LEU A 78 -1.04 4.01 9.39
N VAL A 79 -1.65 3.93 10.57
CA VAL A 79 -1.91 2.66 11.25
C VAL A 79 -2.83 1.79 10.40
N ARG A 80 -3.84 2.37 9.74
CA ARG A 80 -4.73 1.63 8.84
C ARG A 80 -4.00 1.11 7.60
N SER A 81 -3.10 1.88 6.98
CA SER A 81 -2.32 1.39 5.84
C SER A 81 -1.38 0.26 6.25
N GLN A 82 -0.68 0.40 7.39
CA GLN A 82 0.16 -0.66 7.95
C GLN A 82 -0.64 -1.94 8.25
N LEU A 83 -1.82 -1.82 8.86
CA LEU A 83 -2.69 -2.98 9.12
C LEU A 83 -3.19 -3.64 7.83
N VAL A 84 -3.48 -2.87 6.78
CA VAL A 84 -3.86 -3.43 5.47
C VAL A 84 -2.70 -4.19 4.83
N THR A 85 -1.48 -3.66 4.91
CA THR A 85 -0.27 -4.33 4.44
C THR A 85 -0.03 -5.63 5.20
N LEU A 86 -0.02 -5.59 6.54
CA LEU A 86 0.12 -6.76 7.40
C LEU A 86 -0.94 -7.84 7.10
N ARG A 87 -2.20 -7.43 6.90
CA ARG A 87 -3.27 -8.35 6.53
C ARG A 87 -3.00 -9.02 5.18
N LYS A 88 -2.49 -8.28 4.20
CA LYS A 88 -2.16 -8.80 2.86
C LYS A 88 -1.01 -9.80 2.94
N GLU A 89 0.05 -9.47 3.67
CA GLU A 89 1.19 -10.37 3.92
C GLU A 89 0.74 -11.65 4.62
N HIS A 90 -0.14 -11.54 5.62
CA HIS A 90 -0.68 -12.70 6.32
C HIS A 90 -1.53 -13.59 5.41
N SER A 91 -2.37 -13.00 4.55
CA SER A 91 -3.16 -13.77 3.57
C SER A 91 -2.26 -14.55 2.61
N GLN A 92 -1.21 -13.91 2.10
CA GLN A 92 -0.24 -14.58 1.21
C GLN A 92 0.48 -15.72 1.92
N LEU A 93 0.80 -15.56 3.19
CA LEU A 93 1.45 -16.60 3.99
C LEU A 93 0.52 -17.78 4.26
N VAL A 94 -0.78 -17.54 4.48
CA VAL A 94 -1.79 -18.59 4.60
C VAL A 94 -1.95 -19.36 3.28
N ASP A 95 -2.01 -18.67 2.15
CA ASP A 95 -2.10 -19.31 0.83
C ASP A 95 -0.87 -20.18 0.56
N PHE A 96 0.33 -19.65 0.86
CA PHE A 96 1.57 -20.41 0.75
C PHE A 96 1.59 -21.64 1.65
N HIS A 97 1.09 -21.53 2.89
CA HIS A 97 0.98 -22.68 3.78
C HIS A 97 0.03 -23.75 3.23
N ARG A 98 -1.08 -23.34 2.62
CA ARG A 98 -2.03 -24.28 1.99
C ARG A 98 -1.37 -25.05 0.85
N GLU A 99 -0.66 -24.37 -0.04
CA GLU A 99 0.09 -25.02 -1.14
C GLU A 99 1.13 -26.01 -0.59
N ARG A 100 1.78 -25.69 0.53
CA ARG A 100 2.74 -26.60 1.17
C ARG A 100 2.10 -27.85 1.75
N VAL A 101 0.90 -27.74 2.32
CA VAL A 101 0.14 -28.90 2.81
C VAL A 101 -0.22 -29.80 1.63
N GLU A 102 -0.75 -29.25 0.53
CA GLU A 102 -1.06 -30.04 -0.67
C GLU A 102 0.18 -30.75 -1.25
N GLN A 103 1.34 -30.09 -1.21
CA GLN A 103 2.60 -30.71 -1.63
C GLN A 103 3.01 -31.87 -0.71
N ILE A 104 2.85 -31.71 0.60
CA ILE A 104 3.14 -32.77 1.58
C ILE A 104 2.21 -33.96 1.36
N ASP A 105 0.91 -33.72 1.21
CA ASP A 105 -0.09 -34.76 0.98
C ASP A 105 0.22 -35.54 -0.31
N GLY A 106 0.55 -34.85 -1.40
CA GLY A 106 0.96 -35.51 -2.64
C GLY A 106 2.25 -36.33 -2.52
N LEU A 107 3.20 -35.91 -1.69
CA LEU A 107 4.41 -36.69 -1.41
C LEU A 107 4.13 -37.91 -0.52
N LEU A 108 3.20 -37.79 0.44
CA LEU A 108 2.76 -38.91 1.26
C LEU A 108 2.02 -39.96 0.42
N ASP A 109 1.12 -39.54 -0.47
CA ASP A 109 0.43 -40.44 -1.39
C ASP A 109 1.41 -41.22 -2.29
N LEU A 110 2.47 -40.57 -2.76
CA LEU A 110 3.53 -41.23 -3.54
C LEU A 110 4.29 -42.25 -2.71
N LEU A 111 4.63 -41.93 -1.45
CA LEU A 111 5.29 -42.87 -0.54
C LEU A 111 4.40 -44.08 -0.23
N ASP A 112 3.10 -43.87 0.00
CA ASP A 112 2.14 -44.94 0.28
C ASP A 112 1.96 -45.87 -0.93
N GLN A 113 1.99 -45.33 -2.15
CA GLN A 113 1.96 -46.13 -3.39
C GLN A 113 3.20 -47.02 -3.56
N GLU A 114 4.38 -46.48 -3.27
CA GLU A 114 5.65 -47.24 -3.35
C GLU A 114 5.76 -48.30 -2.24
N LEU A 115 5.22 -48.02 -1.04
CA LEU A 115 5.26 -48.94 0.10
C LEU A 115 4.15 -50.01 0.08
N GLY A 116 2.99 -49.72 -0.53
CA GLY A 116 1.86 -50.65 -0.66
C GLY A 116 1.93 -51.56 -1.90
N GLY A 117 2.85 -51.30 -2.83
CA GLY A 117 3.03 -52.05 -4.08
C GLY A 117 4.07 -53.19 -4.03
N GLY A 118 4.58 -53.56 -2.85
CA GLY A 118 5.61 -54.59 -2.64
C GLY A 118 5.10 -55.90 -2.04
#